data_AF-A0AAW0BT09-F1
#
_entry.id   AF-A0AAW0BT09-F1
#
_cell.length_a   1.000
_cell.length_b   1.000
_cell.length_c   1.000
_cell.angle_alpha   90.00
_cell.angle_beta   90.00
_cell.angle_gamma   90.00
#
_symmetry.space_group_name_H-M   'P 1'
#
loop_
_entity.id
_entity.type
_entity.pdbx_description
1 polymer ?
#
loop_
_entity_poly.entity_id
_entity_poly.type
_entity_poly.pdbx_seq_one_letter_code
_entity_poly.pdbx_strand_id
1 'polypeptide(L)'
;MVQLLHRTDNMPLAVNLLGHLVDYEGITSVLNRWETEKTSLLSVNTDRTSSLDVSIFISLSSPRLVSSPNTQKLLSILSILPEGLSDAQLLQSNLPIPDLMGCKATLLRTALAYYDEGRHLKSLVPIREYVQQNHPPSLVLVAPLQNYIHSQLRLFKQYGGTDQMLEIHKVLTANSGNIQSVLSHGLNSKNIEIEDTIECTISFCNFKHSIGLGRPALMDTVSSILDNIKNPKLHVRFIADTAGKALSCSV
;
A
#
# COMPACT_ATOMS: atom_id res chain seq x y z
N MET A 1 19.58 26.77 7.00
CA MET A 1 19.28 26.15 5.70
C MET A 1 20.47 25.39 5.13
N VAL A 2 21.65 26.01 4.94
CA VAL A 2 22.86 25.33 4.39
C VAL A 2 23.25 24.06 5.16
N GLN A 3 23.19 24.10 6.50
CA GLN A 3 23.47 22.93 7.33
C GLN A 3 22.48 21.77 7.08
N LEU A 4 21.20 22.05 6.85
CA LEU A 4 20.17 21.04 6.58
C LEU A 4 20.41 20.36 5.22
N LEU A 5 20.80 21.13 4.21
CA LEU A 5 21.14 20.62 2.87
C LEU A 5 22.33 19.64 2.93
N HIS A 6 23.38 20.00 3.67
CA HIS A 6 24.52 19.10 3.88
C HIS A 6 24.15 17.83 4.64
N ARG A 7 23.23 17.90 5.62
CA ARG A 7 22.81 16.74 6.40
C ARG A 7 21.91 15.77 5.62
N THR A 8 21.17 16.27 4.64
CA THR A 8 20.24 15.49 3.82
C THR A 8 20.87 14.95 2.52
N ASP A 9 22.18 15.07 2.36
CA ASP A 9 22.91 14.77 1.12
C ASP A 9 22.31 15.46 -0.12
N ASN A 10 21.67 16.62 0.07
CA ASN A 10 20.90 17.33 -0.94
C ASN A 10 19.78 16.51 -1.61
N MET A 11 19.31 15.41 -0.98
CA MET A 11 18.19 14.64 -1.51
C MET A 11 16.89 15.45 -1.42
N PRO A 12 16.20 15.75 -2.54
CA PRO A 12 15.03 16.63 -2.53
C PRO A 12 13.94 16.19 -1.55
N LEU A 13 13.69 14.88 -1.46
CA LEU A 13 12.71 14.34 -0.53
C LEU A 13 13.09 14.54 0.94
N ALA A 14 14.35 14.31 1.30
CA ALA A 14 14.86 14.51 2.65
C ALA A 14 14.77 15.99 3.06
N VAL A 15 15.16 16.89 2.14
CA VAL A 15 15.02 18.35 2.34
C VAL A 15 13.55 18.74 2.52
N ASN A 16 12.65 18.18 1.71
CA ASN A 16 11.22 18.47 1.82
C ASN A 16 10.64 18.01 3.17
N LEU A 17 10.92 16.77 3.57
CA LEU A 17 10.47 16.20 4.84
C LEU A 17 10.93 17.04 6.04
N LEU A 18 12.22 17.38 6.09
CA LEU A 18 12.75 18.20 7.17
C LEU A 18 12.30 19.66 7.09
N GLY A 19 12.11 20.21 5.89
CA GLY A 19 11.59 21.57 5.71
C GLY A 19 10.21 21.74 6.34
N HIS A 20 9.31 20.78 6.11
CA HIS A 20 7.99 20.75 6.74
C HIS A 20 8.04 20.65 8.27
N LEU A 21 9.09 20.02 8.83
CA LEU A 21 9.32 20.00 10.29
C LEU A 21 9.89 21.31 10.80
N VAL A 22 10.80 21.93 10.06
CA VAL A 22 11.40 23.23 10.41
C VAL A 22 10.31 24.29 10.51
N ASP A 23 9.34 24.29 9.60
CA ASP A 23 8.21 25.22 9.63
C ASP A 23 7.32 25.04 10.89
N TYR A 24 7.39 23.89 11.55
CA TYR A 24 6.59 23.58 12.73
C TYR A 24 7.36 23.68 14.05
N GLU A 25 8.58 23.17 14.11
CA GLU A 25 9.40 23.04 15.33
C GLU A 25 10.56 24.03 15.40
N GLY A 26 10.89 24.68 14.27
CA GLY A 26 12.05 25.54 14.11
C GLY A 26 13.34 24.77 13.78
N ILE A 27 14.26 25.46 13.08
CA ILE A 27 15.49 24.84 12.53
C ILE A 27 16.40 24.24 13.61
N THR A 28 16.54 24.90 14.76
CA THR A 28 17.41 24.44 15.85
C THR A 28 16.90 23.14 16.47
N SER A 29 15.58 23.01 16.64
CA SER A 29 14.97 21.77 17.16
C SER A 29 15.23 20.60 16.21
N VAL A 30 14.98 20.81 14.91
CA VAL A 30 15.18 19.78 13.89
C VAL A 30 16.64 19.35 13.79
N LEU A 31 17.60 20.28 13.86
CA LEU A 31 19.03 19.95 13.85
C LEU A 31 19.47 19.16 15.09
N ASN A 32 18.96 19.50 16.27
CA ASN A 32 19.26 18.75 17.50
C ASN A 32 18.69 17.33 17.45
N ARG A 33 17.45 17.19 16.96
CA ARG A 33 16.81 15.90 16.74
C ARG A 33 17.58 15.07 15.71
N TRP A 34 18.05 15.69 14.64
CA TRP A 34 18.88 15.03 13.64
C TRP A 34 20.09 14.32 14.25
N GLU A 35 20.90 15.03 15.05
CA GLU A 35 22.11 14.43 15.64
C GLU A 35 21.76 13.28 16.61
N THR A 36 20.69 13.45 17.40
CA THR A 36 20.24 12.44 18.36
C THR A 36 19.68 11.20 17.69
N GLU A 37 18.76 11.39 16.74
CA GLU A 37 18.03 10.31 16.08
C GLU A 37 18.90 9.58 15.05
N LYS A 38 19.80 10.28 14.35
CA LYS A 38 20.80 9.65 13.48
C LYS A 38 21.68 8.67 14.26
N THR A 39 22.15 9.06 15.44
CA THR A 39 22.99 8.20 16.29
C THR A 39 22.22 6.97 16.76
N SER A 40 20.94 7.13 17.13
CA SER A 40 20.05 6.03 17.50
C SER A 40 19.77 5.06 16.35
N LEU A 41 19.62 5.55 15.12
CA LEU A 41 19.41 4.67 13.96
C LEU A 41 20.67 3.94 13.52
N LEU A 42 21.85 4.57 13.65
CA LEU A 42 23.14 3.94 13.35
C LEU A 42 23.51 2.85 14.37
N SER A 43 23.08 2.98 15.62
CA SER A 43 23.30 1.93 16.63
C SER A 43 22.41 0.70 16.41
N VAL A 44 21.25 0.87 15.77
CA VAL A 44 20.30 -0.20 15.45
C VAL A 44 20.63 -0.86 14.10
N ASN A 45 21.04 -0.07 13.09
CA ASN A 45 21.37 -0.55 11.76
C ASN A 45 22.85 -0.25 11.45
N THR A 46 23.71 -1.23 11.68
CA THR A 46 25.18 -1.07 11.64
C THR A 46 25.76 -0.70 10.29
N ASP A 47 25.05 -0.92 9.17
CA ASP A 47 25.69 -0.92 7.84
C ASP A 47 25.03 -0.06 6.74
N ARG A 48 23.87 0.60 6.93
CA ARG A 48 23.24 1.31 5.79
C ARG A 48 22.19 2.39 6.05
N THR A 49 22.20 3.07 7.20
CA THR A 49 21.21 4.14 7.45
C THR A 49 21.47 5.34 6.54
N SER A 50 20.62 5.55 5.53
CA SER A 50 20.77 6.69 4.62
C SER A 50 20.26 7.99 5.27
N SER A 51 20.74 9.14 4.80
CA SER A 51 20.21 10.44 5.23
C SER A 51 18.71 10.59 4.94
N LEU A 52 18.19 9.84 3.96
CA LEU A 52 16.77 9.76 3.68
C LEU A 52 16.02 8.99 4.77
N ASP A 53 16.52 7.83 5.20
CA ASP A 53 15.91 7.03 6.28
C ASP A 53 15.85 7.81 7.59
N VAL A 54 16.93 8.53 7.91
CA VAL A 54 16.97 9.43 9.07
C VAL A 54 15.93 10.53 8.94
N SER A 55 15.79 11.14 7.76
CA SER A 55 14.78 12.18 7.52
C SER A 55 13.34 11.65 7.68
N ILE A 56 13.06 10.46 7.15
CA ILE A 56 11.77 9.79 7.28
C ILE A 56 11.48 9.49 8.75
N PHE A 57 12.45 8.93 9.48
CA PHE A 57 12.31 8.64 10.90
C PHE A 57 12.01 9.89 11.73
N ILE A 58 12.73 10.99 11.51
CA ILE A 58 12.49 12.25 12.24
C ILE A 58 11.10 12.80 11.94
N SER A 59 10.64 12.72 10.68
CA SER A 59 9.28 13.11 10.30
C SER A 59 8.21 12.23 10.95
N LEU A 60 8.47 10.92 11.06
CA LEU A 60 7.59 9.98 11.76
C LEU A 60 7.55 10.22 13.27
N SER A 61 8.67 10.60 13.87
CA SER A 61 8.80 10.91 15.30
C SER A 61 8.39 12.34 15.65
N SER A 62 7.85 13.11 14.69
CA SER A 62 7.43 14.49 14.94
C SER A 62 6.29 14.55 15.97
N PRO A 63 6.25 15.57 16.86
CA PRO A 63 5.21 15.68 17.88
C PRO A 63 3.80 15.67 17.28
N ARG A 64 3.63 16.24 16.09
CA ARG A 64 2.37 16.22 15.34
C ARG A 64 1.92 14.81 15.01
N LEU A 65 2.82 13.94 14.54
CA LEU A 65 2.48 12.56 14.19
C LEU A 65 2.33 11.68 15.44
N VAL A 66 3.22 11.84 16.43
CA VAL A 66 3.18 11.10 17.70
C VAL A 66 1.89 11.39 18.48
N SER A 67 1.38 12.61 18.41
CA SER A 67 0.09 12.98 19.01
C SER A 67 -1.14 12.36 18.31
N SER A 68 -0.96 11.77 17.12
CA SER A 68 -2.04 11.16 16.33
C SER A 68 -1.68 9.75 15.85
N PRO A 69 -1.84 8.72 16.73
CA PRO A 69 -1.59 7.32 16.37
C PRO A 69 -2.41 6.83 15.16
N ASN A 70 -3.59 7.43 14.95
CA ASN A 70 -4.45 7.14 13.80
C ASN A 70 -3.84 7.61 12.47
N THR A 71 -3.03 8.67 12.49
CA THR A 71 -2.32 9.14 11.29
C THR A 71 -1.25 8.12 10.84
N GLN A 72 -0.55 7.51 11.80
CA GLN A 72 0.42 6.46 11.51
C GLN A 72 -0.26 5.19 10.94
N LYS A 73 -1.47 4.85 11.41
CA LYS A 73 -2.29 3.78 10.81
C LYS A 73 -2.68 4.09 9.36
N LEU A 74 -3.06 5.33 9.06
CA LEU A 74 -3.36 5.71 7.68
C LEU A 74 -2.11 5.59 6.79
N LEU A 75 -0.94 6.03 7.29
CA LEU A 75 0.31 5.92 6.56
C LEU A 75 0.72 4.46 6.31
N SER A 76 0.54 3.57 7.29
CA SER A 76 0.84 2.15 7.10
C SER A 76 -0.07 1.49 6.07
N ILE A 77 -1.35 1.87 5.98
CA ILE A 77 -2.22 1.45 4.87
C ILE A 77 -1.70 2.00 3.53
N LEU A 78 -1.42 3.31 3.44
CA LEU A 78 -0.91 3.91 2.19
C LEU A 78 0.42 3.30 1.75
N SER A 79 1.23 2.78 2.69
CA SER A 79 2.49 2.12 2.38
C SER A 79 2.28 0.92 1.44
N ILE A 80 1.20 0.16 1.62
CA ILE A 80 0.88 -1.01 0.78
C ILE A 80 0.07 -0.63 -0.47
N LEU A 81 -0.21 0.64 -0.74
CA LEU A 81 -1.04 1.09 -1.86
C LEU A 81 -0.25 1.90 -2.88
N PRO A 82 0.31 1.28 -3.94
CA PRO A 82 1.14 1.97 -4.92
C PRO A 82 0.38 3.05 -5.71
N GLU A 83 -0.93 2.89 -5.91
CA GLU A 83 -1.76 3.89 -6.59
C GLU A 83 -2.41 4.87 -5.61
N GLY A 84 -2.35 4.61 -4.30
CA GLY A 84 -2.97 5.43 -3.26
C GLY A 84 -4.49 5.29 -3.24
N LEU A 85 -5.17 6.22 -2.57
CA LEU A 85 -6.64 6.22 -2.48
C LEU A 85 -7.20 7.62 -2.76
N SER A 86 -8.26 7.68 -3.56
CA SER A 86 -9.08 8.89 -3.67
C SER A 86 -9.86 9.14 -2.39
N ASP A 87 -10.36 10.37 -2.20
CA ASP A 87 -11.23 10.71 -1.07
C ASP A 87 -12.49 9.84 -1.02
N ALA A 88 -13.05 9.50 -2.19
CA ALA A 88 -14.20 8.59 -2.27
C ALA A 88 -13.84 7.17 -1.76
N GLN A 89 -12.68 6.64 -2.16
CA GLN A 89 -12.23 5.33 -1.72
C GLN A 89 -11.87 5.29 -0.23
N LEU A 90 -11.28 6.38 0.30
CA LEU A 90 -11.03 6.53 1.73
C LEU A 90 -12.32 6.42 2.54
N LEU A 91 -13.41 7.03 2.07
CA LEU A 91 -14.72 6.95 2.72
C LEU A 91 -15.40 5.58 2.52
N GLN A 92 -15.30 5.00 1.32
CA GLN A 92 -15.95 3.72 0.98
C GLN A 92 -15.26 2.49 1.61
N SER A 93 -13.95 2.58 1.88
CA SER A 93 -13.18 1.46 2.43
C SER A 93 -13.44 1.20 3.92
N ASN A 94 -14.21 2.05 4.60
CA ASN A 94 -14.62 1.88 6.00
C ASN A 94 -13.44 1.54 6.94
N LEU A 95 -12.31 2.23 6.74
CA LEU A 95 -11.11 2.01 7.54
C LEU A 95 -11.38 2.28 9.03
N PRO A 96 -10.81 1.48 9.96
CA PRO A 96 -11.02 1.64 11.40
C PRO A 96 -10.12 2.75 11.96
N ILE A 97 -10.19 3.93 11.34
CA ILE A 97 -9.37 5.10 11.65
C ILE A 97 -10.31 6.27 11.99
N PRO A 98 -10.45 6.59 13.29
CA PRO A 98 -11.14 7.80 13.71
C PRO A 98 -10.48 9.05 13.12
N ASP A 99 -11.30 10.02 12.74
CA ASP A 99 -10.86 11.28 12.13
C ASP A 99 -9.93 11.07 10.91
N LEU A 100 -10.40 10.28 9.94
CA LEU A 100 -9.64 9.96 8.73
C LEU A 100 -9.21 11.23 7.96
N MET A 101 -10.05 12.27 7.96
CA MET A 101 -9.78 13.53 7.25
C MET A 101 -8.73 14.38 7.97
N GLY A 102 -8.75 14.44 9.31
CA GLY A 102 -7.68 15.06 10.09
C GLY A 102 -6.35 14.30 9.97
N CYS A 103 -6.40 12.97 9.94
CA CYS A 103 -5.22 12.13 9.67
C CYS A 103 -4.63 12.44 8.29
N LYS A 104 -5.47 12.50 7.26
CA LYS A 104 -5.06 12.90 5.90
C LYS A 104 -4.42 14.29 5.88
N ALA A 105 -5.06 15.27 6.50
CA ALA A 105 -4.51 16.63 6.58
C ALA A 105 -3.14 16.65 7.27
N THR A 106 -2.97 15.83 8.31
CA THR A 106 -1.70 15.68 9.02
C THR A 106 -0.60 15.11 8.12
N LEU A 107 -0.88 14.06 7.35
CA LEU A 107 0.08 13.47 6.41
C LEU A 107 0.51 14.44 5.31
N LEU A 108 -0.43 15.23 4.79
CA LEU A 108 -0.13 16.26 3.79
C LEU A 108 0.77 17.37 4.37
N ARG A 109 0.50 17.79 5.62
CA ARG A 109 1.29 18.83 6.29
C ARG A 109 2.69 18.40 6.69
N THR A 110 2.97 17.11 6.76
CA THR A 110 4.30 16.54 7.05
C THR A 110 5.04 16.06 5.80
N ALA A 111 4.45 16.24 4.61
CA ALA A 111 4.95 15.71 3.34
C ALA A 111 5.15 14.17 3.32
N LEU A 112 4.54 13.45 4.26
CA LEU A 112 4.54 11.98 4.29
C LEU A 112 3.55 11.38 3.27
N ALA A 113 2.57 12.18 2.85
CA ALA A 113 1.71 11.89 1.72
C ALA A 113 1.51 13.13 0.84
N TYR A 114 1.11 12.91 -0.40
CA TYR A 114 0.81 13.93 -1.41
C TYR A 114 -0.39 13.49 -2.26
N TYR A 115 -0.95 14.41 -3.03
CA TYR A 115 -1.92 14.07 -4.09
C TYR A 115 -1.21 13.97 -5.42
N ASP A 116 -1.50 12.90 -6.17
CA ASP A 116 -1.15 12.85 -7.59
C ASP A 116 -2.13 13.67 -8.45
N GLU A 117 -1.89 13.71 -9.76
CA GLU A 117 -2.74 14.39 -10.74
C GLU A 117 -4.18 13.89 -10.72
N GLY A 118 -4.37 12.60 -10.40
CA GLY A 118 -5.67 11.95 -10.26
C GLY A 118 -6.37 12.18 -8.91
N ARG A 119 -5.79 13.02 -8.03
CA ARG A 119 -6.31 13.29 -6.68
C ARG A 119 -6.37 12.04 -5.79
N HIS A 120 -5.42 11.12 -6.00
CA HIS A 120 -5.19 10.01 -5.07
C HIS A 120 -4.16 10.42 -4.02
N LEU A 121 -4.51 10.22 -2.76
CA LEU A 121 -3.60 10.36 -1.63
C LEU A 121 -2.59 9.22 -1.66
N LYS A 122 -1.32 9.56 -1.84
CA LYS A 122 -0.20 8.62 -2.03
C LYS A 122 0.96 8.96 -1.10
N SER A 123 1.76 7.96 -0.79
CA SER A 123 3.07 8.16 -0.20
C SER A 123 4.16 7.86 -1.23
N LEU A 124 5.29 8.56 -1.16
CA LEU A 124 6.41 8.35 -2.09
C LEU A 124 7.06 6.99 -1.82
N VAL A 125 7.59 6.35 -2.87
CA VAL A 125 8.15 4.99 -2.80
C VAL A 125 9.13 4.81 -1.63
N PRO A 126 10.11 5.70 -1.37
CA PRO A 126 11.03 5.52 -0.25
C PRO A 126 10.35 5.53 1.12
N ILE A 127 9.32 6.37 1.29
CA ILE A 127 8.53 6.43 2.53
C ILE A 127 7.71 5.14 2.69
N ARG A 128 7.12 4.65 1.59
CA ARG A 128 6.37 3.39 1.59
C ARG A 128 7.26 2.22 2.01
N GLU A 129 8.44 2.10 1.43
CA GLU A 129 9.41 1.04 1.76
C GLU A 129 9.84 1.10 3.22
N TYR A 130 10.20 2.30 3.70
CA TYR A 130 10.56 2.50 5.11
C TYR A 130 9.41 2.11 6.05
N VAL A 131 8.18 2.54 5.75
CA VAL A 131 7.00 2.25 6.57
C VAL A 131 6.63 0.78 6.52
N GLN A 132 6.73 0.10 5.38
CA GLN A 132 6.46 -1.35 5.30
C GLN A 132 7.45 -2.16 6.15
N GLN A 133 8.71 -1.74 6.21
CA GLN A 133 9.74 -2.42 7.00
C GLN A 133 9.60 -2.17 8.50
N ASN A 134 9.31 -0.93 8.90
CA ASN A 134 9.36 -0.51 10.31
C ASN A 134 7.98 -0.41 10.98
N HIS A 135 6.92 -0.17 10.21
CA HIS A 135 5.56 0.07 10.67
C HIS A 135 4.50 -0.59 9.76
N PRO A 136 4.59 -1.91 9.48
CA PRO A 136 3.64 -2.59 8.62
C PRO A 136 2.21 -2.50 9.18
N PRO A 137 1.17 -2.38 8.32
CA PRO A 137 -0.21 -2.35 8.79
C PRO A 137 -0.61 -3.72 9.37
N SER A 138 -1.43 -3.71 10.42
CA SER A 138 -1.96 -4.95 11.00
C SER A 138 -3.08 -5.54 10.14
N LEU A 139 -3.34 -6.85 10.25
CA LEU A 139 -4.42 -7.50 9.50
C LEU A 139 -5.80 -6.88 9.78
N VAL A 140 -6.06 -6.51 11.03
CA VAL A 140 -7.31 -5.84 11.43
C VAL A 140 -7.48 -4.50 10.72
N LEU A 141 -6.37 -3.79 10.51
CA LEU A 141 -6.37 -2.48 9.85
C LEU A 141 -6.60 -2.60 8.33
N VAL A 142 -6.07 -3.67 7.70
CA VAL A 142 -6.21 -3.92 6.26
C VAL A 142 -7.54 -4.60 5.90
N ALA A 143 -8.18 -5.32 6.82
CA ALA A 143 -9.37 -6.13 6.53
C ALA A 143 -10.52 -5.34 5.84
N PRO A 144 -10.89 -4.11 6.26
CA PRO A 144 -11.95 -3.36 5.57
C PRO A 144 -11.59 -3.00 4.13
N LEU A 145 -10.31 -2.67 3.88
CA LEU A 145 -9.81 -2.41 2.54
C LEU A 145 -9.80 -3.67 1.67
N GLN A 146 -9.43 -4.81 2.25
CA GLN A 146 -9.49 -6.11 1.59
C GLN A 146 -10.95 -6.45 1.20
N ASN A 147 -11.91 -6.24 2.12
CA ASN A 147 -13.34 -6.44 1.85
C ASN A 147 -13.85 -5.52 0.73
N TYR A 148 -13.42 -4.26 0.73
CA TYR A 148 -13.73 -3.32 -0.35
C TYR A 148 -13.23 -3.84 -1.70
N ILE A 149 -11.97 -4.28 -1.80
CA ILE A 149 -11.39 -4.83 -3.03
C ILE A 149 -12.08 -6.13 -3.46
N HIS A 150 -12.35 -7.04 -2.52
CA HIS A 150 -13.07 -8.29 -2.79
C HIS A 150 -14.47 -8.00 -3.36
N SER A 151 -15.17 -6.98 -2.84
CA SER A 151 -16.47 -6.57 -3.38
C SER A 151 -16.38 -6.15 -4.85
N GLN A 152 -15.35 -5.38 -5.23
CA GLN A 152 -15.16 -4.95 -6.63
C GLN A 152 -14.88 -6.14 -7.56
N LEU A 153 -14.08 -7.10 -7.11
CA LEU A 153 -13.78 -8.33 -7.88
C LEU A 153 -15.00 -9.25 -8.02
N ARG A 154 -15.86 -9.30 -7.00
CA ARG A 154 -17.14 -10.03 -7.07
C ARG A 154 -18.11 -9.37 -8.05
N LEU A 155 -18.17 -8.03 -8.08
CA LEU A 155 -18.95 -7.29 -9.08
C LEU A 155 -18.47 -7.62 -10.50
N PHE A 156 -17.15 -7.64 -10.74
CA PHE A 156 -16.59 -8.06 -12.03
C PHE A 156 -17.03 -9.46 -12.43
N LYS A 157 -17.00 -10.42 -11.50
CA LYS A 157 -17.47 -11.78 -11.75
C LYS A 157 -18.97 -11.84 -12.05
N GLN A 158 -19.78 -11.04 -11.36
CA GLN A 158 -21.23 -11.04 -11.50
C GLN A 158 -21.72 -10.38 -12.80
N TYR A 159 -21.07 -9.31 -13.23
CA TYR A 159 -21.51 -8.47 -14.35
C TYR A 159 -20.69 -8.65 -15.63
N GLY A 160 -19.86 -9.70 -15.71
CA GLY A 160 -19.11 -10.05 -16.92
C GLY A 160 -20.03 -10.21 -18.13
N GLY A 161 -19.72 -9.51 -19.22
CA GLY A 161 -20.50 -9.53 -20.47
C GLY A 161 -21.71 -8.60 -20.51
N THR A 162 -21.85 -7.69 -19.54
CA THR A 162 -22.93 -6.67 -19.51
C THR A 162 -22.41 -5.26 -19.78
N ASP A 163 -23.29 -4.30 -20.06
CA ASP A 163 -22.92 -2.88 -20.26
C ASP A 163 -22.20 -2.25 -19.06
N GLN A 164 -22.46 -2.78 -17.84
CA GLN A 164 -21.83 -2.33 -16.60
C GLN A 164 -20.35 -2.76 -16.49
N MET A 165 -19.91 -3.70 -17.35
CA MET A 165 -18.54 -4.19 -17.39
C MET A 165 -17.53 -3.09 -17.68
N LEU A 166 -17.87 -2.09 -18.50
CA LEU A 166 -16.94 -1.02 -18.87
C LEU A 166 -16.52 -0.18 -17.65
N GLU A 167 -17.47 0.20 -16.79
CA GLU A 167 -17.18 0.97 -15.58
C GLU A 167 -16.39 0.14 -14.56
N ILE A 168 -16.74 -1.13 -14.39
CA ILE A 168 -15.99 -2.05 -13.53
C ILE A 168 -14.55 -2.22 -14.04
N HIS A 169 -14.36 -2.35 -15.36
CA HIS A 169 -13.02 -2.43 -15.97
C HIS A 169 -12.20 -1.18 -15.70
N LYS A 170 -12.78 0.01 -15.82
CA LYS A 170 -12.07 1.28 -15.51
C LYS A 170 -11.60 1.29 -14.06
N VAL A 171 -12.48 0.96 -13.11
CA VAL A 171 -12.15 0.93 -11.69
C VAL A 171 -11.05 -0.09 -11.38
N LEU A 172 -11.15 -1.31 -11.90
CA LEU A 172 -10.15 -2.36 -11.66
C LEU A 172 -8.81 -2.06 -12.34
N THR A 173 -8.83 -1.43 -13.52
CA THR A 173 -7.60 -1.02 -14.22
C THR A 173 -6.88 0.08 -13.44
N ALA A 174 -7.61 1.10 -13.00
CA ALA A 174 -7.07 2.23 -12.26
C ALA A 174 -6.54 1.85 -10.85
N ASN A 175 -6.97 0.70 -10.32
CA ASN A 175 -6.57 0.20 -9.00
C ASN A 175 -5.79 -1.12 -9.08
N SER A 176 -5.25 -1.48 -10.24
CA SER A 176 -4.65 -2.79 -10.46
C SER A 176 -3.43 -3.04 -9.56
N GLY A 177 -2.63 -2.00 -9.30
CA GLY A 177 -1.48 -2.07 -8.39
C GLY A 177 -1.93 -2.22 -6.93
N ASN A 178 -2.95 -1.47 -6.52
CA ASN A 178 -3.55 -1.58 -5.20
C ASN A 178 -4.14 -2.97 -4.95
N ILE A 179 -4.92 -3.49 -5.90
CA ILE A 179 -5.53 -4.83 -5.83
C ILE A 179 -4.46 -5.89 -5.70
N GLN A 180 -3.43 -5.85 -6.57
CA GLN A 180 -2.33 -6.81 -6.52
C GLN A 180 -1.63 -6.78 -5.16
N SER A 181 -1.36 -5.59 -4.63
CA SER A 181 -0.66 -5.44 -3.35
C SER A 181 -1.48 -5.97 -2.16
N VAL A 182 -2.78 -5.63 -2.09
CA VAL A 182 -3.66 -6.11 -1.00
C VAL A 182 -3.89 -7.62 -1.07
N LEU A 183 -4.06 -8.18 -2.27
CA LEU A 183 -4.16 -9.64 -2.44
C LEU A 183 -2.84 -10.34 -2.05
N SER A 184 -1.69 -9.78 -2.44
CA SER A 184 -0.37 -10.31 -2.03
C SER A 184 -0.23 -10.31 -0.51
N HIS A 185 -0.63 -9.21 0.14
CA HIS A 185 -0.63 -9.08 1.59
C HIS A 185 -1.56 -10.10 2.25
N GLY A 186 -2.76 -10.31 1.70
CA GLY A 186 -3.73 -11.30 2.17
C GLY A 186 -3.21 -12.75 2.05
N LEU A 187 -2.63 -13.12 0.91
CA LEU A 187 -2.09 -14.47 0.66
C LEU A 187 -0.89 -14.79 1.56
N ASN A 188 -0.05 -13.81 1.86
CA ASN A 188 1.11 -13.98 2.74
C ASN A 188 0.75 -13.92 4.24
N SER A 189 -0.49 -13.58 4.57
CA SER A 189 -0.96 -13.51 5.96
C SER A 189 -1.53 -14.85 6.42
N LYS A 190 -1.32 -15.20 7.71
CA LYS A 190 -1.96 -16.37 8.35
C LYS A 190 -3.45 -16.12 8.65
N ASN A 191 -4.19 -15.67 7.65
CA ASN A 191 -5.57 -15.18 7.81
C ASN A 191 -6.59 -16.31 7.64
N ILE A 192 -7.75 -16.15 8.31
CA ILE A 192 -8.84 -17.13 8.39
C ILE A 192 -9.63 -17.20 7.06
N GLU A 193 -9.59 -16.14 6.24
CA GLU A 193 -10.33 -16.02 4.97
C GLU A 193 -9.46 -16.28 3.72
N ILE A 194 -8.48 -17.18 3.84
CA ILE A 194 -7.55 -17.46 2.75
C ILE A 194 -8.26 -17.95 1.47
N GLU A 195 -9.36 -18.70 1.61
CA GLU A 195 -10.15 -19.21 0.49
C GLU A 195 -10.80 -18.09 -0.34
N ASP A 196 -11.41 -17.09 0.31
CA ASP A 196 -12.00 -15.94 -0.38
C ASP A 196 -10.93 -15.07 -1.05
N THR A 197 -9.76 -14.98 -0.42
CA THR A 197 -8.59 -14.29 -0.99
C THR A 197 -8.08 -15.00 -2.25
N ILE A 198 -8.03 -16.34 -2.25
CA ILE A 198 -7.67 -17.13 -3.43
C ILE A 198 -8.69 -16.92 -4.56
N GLU A 199 -9.99 -16.95 -4.23
CA GLU A 199 -11.08 -16.72 -5.17
C GLU A 199 -11.02 -15.34 -5.84
N CYS A 200 -10.78 -14.30 -5.05
CA CYS A 200 -10.57 -12.95 -5.54
C CYS A 200 -9.28 -12.85 -6.37
N THR A 201 -8.22 -13.57 -5.99
CA THR A 201 -6.96 -13.62 -6.76
C THR A 201 -7.16 -14.24 -8.13
N ILE A 202 -7.86 -15.37 -8.23
CA ILE A 202 -8.21 -16.00 -9.53
C ILE A 202 -9.04 -15.02 -10.37
N SER A 203 -10.02 -14.35 -9.76
CA SER A 203 -10.87 -13.38 -10.46
C SER A 203 -10.07 -12.18 -10.99
N PHE A 204 -9.11 -11.69 -10.20
CA PHE A 204 -8.20 -10.62 -10.62
C PHE A 204 -7.24 -11.05 -11.74
N CYS A 205 -6.75 -12.29 -11.71
CA CYS A 205 -5.92 -12.84 -12.79
C CYS A 205 -6.70 -12.94 -14.10
N ASN A 206 -7.98 -13.32 -14.04
CA ASN A 206 -8.88 -13.31 -15.20
C ASN A 206 -9.11 -11.92 -15.75
N PHE A 207 -9.33 -10.95 -14.86
CA PHE A 207 -9.43 -9.56 -15.25
C PHE A 207 -8.15 -9.09 -15.96
N LYS A 208 -6.96 -9.29 -15.37
CA LYS A 208 -5.69 -8.87 -16.00
C LYS A 208 -5.47 -9.52 -17.37
N HIS A 209 -5.89 -10.78 -17.53
CA HIS A 209 -5.84 -11.45 -18.82
C HIS A 209 -6.79 -10.82 -19.85
N SER A 210 -8.04 -10.49 -19.47
CA SER A 210 -9.02 -9.91 -20.40
C SER A 210 -8.63 -8.53 -20.93
N ILE A 211 -7.73 -7.83 -20.23
CA ILE A 211 -7.16 -6.55 -20.67
C ILE A 211 -5.70 -6.64 -21.17
N GLY A 212 -5.17 -7.85 -21.37
CA GLY A 212 -3.85 -8.07 -21.95
C GLY A 212 -2.65 -7.74 -21.05
N LEU A 213 -2.84 -7.58 -19.73
CA LEU A 213 -1.76 -7.25 -18.77
C LEU A 213 -0.95 -8.46 -18.27
N GLY A 214 -1.06 -9.61 -18.94
CA GLY A 214 -0.31 -10.82 -18.61
C GLY A 214 -0.75 -11.52 -17.32
N ARG A 215 -0.08 -12.65 -17.01
CA ARG A 215 -0.40 -13.46 -15.83
C ARG A 215 0.30 -12.88 -14.59
N PRO A 216 -0.42 -12.58 -13.49
CA PRO A 216 0.19 -12.04 -12.29
C PRO A 216 1.07 -13.08 -11.58
N ALA A 217 2.18 -12.64 -10.97
CA ALA A 217 3.04 -13.47 -10.12
C ALA A 217 2.30 -14.13 -8.94
N LEU A 218 1.10 -13.63 -8.61
CA LEU A 218 0.24 -14.17 -7.57
C LEU A 218 -0.22 -15.61 -7.82
N MET A 219 -0.24 -16.09 -9.07
CA MET A 219 -0.71 -17.45 -9.38
C MET A 219 0.23 -18.53 -8.85
N ASP A 220 1.53 -18.24 -8.77
CA ASP A 220 2.52 -19.18 -8.21
C ASP A 220 2.32 -19.30 -6.69
N THR A 221 2.09 -18.17 -6.02
CA THR A 221 1.74 -18.13 -4.59
C THR A 221 0.45 -18.89 -4.30
N VAL A 222 -0.59 -18.70 -5.12
CA VAL A 222 -1.85 -19.44 -4.99
C VAL A 222 -1.64 -20.94 -5.15
N SER A 223 -0.84 -21.37 -6.12
CA SER A 223 -0.53 -22.80 -6.31
C SER A 223 0.09 -23.42 -5.06
N SER A 224 1.11 -22.78 -4.48
CA SER A 224 1.78 -23.27 -3.27
C SER A 224 0.85 -23.32 -2.04
N ILE A 225 -0.10 -22.38 -1.96
CA ILE A 225 -1.08 -22.36 -0.86
C ILE A 225 -2.12 -23.46 -1.06
N LEU A 226 -2.60 -23.67 -2.29
CA LEU A 226 -3.62 -24.67 -2.60
C LEU A 226 -3.17 -26.09 -2.26
N ASP A 227 -1.89 -26.43 -2.43
CA ASP A 227 -1.33 -27.73 -2.03
C ASP A 227 -1.55 -28.05 -0.55
N ASN A 228 -1.70 -27.01 0.29
CA ASN A 228 -1.90 -27.12 1.72
C ASN A 228 -3.37 -26.99 2.17
N ILE A 229 -4.30 -26.65 1.25
CA ILE A 229 -5.72 -26.45 1.57
C ILE A 229 -6.57 -27.63 1.06
N LYS A 230 -7.41 -28.17 1.95
CA LYS A 230 -8.37 -29.23 1.63
C LYS A 230 -9.68 -28.67 1.05
N ASN A 231 -9.61 -27.99 -0.09
CA ASN A 231 -10.80 -27.48 -0.79
C ASN A 231 -10.80 -27.89 -2.28
N PRO A 232 -11.45 -29.02 -2.63
CA PRO A 232 -11.40 -29.55 -3.99
C PRO A 232 -12.07 -28.64 -5.03
N LYS A 233 -13.04 -27.80 -4.63
CA LYS A 233 -13.70 -26.85 -5.55
C LYS A 233 -12.74 -25.75 -6.00
N LEU A 234 -11.92 -25.24 -5.07
CA LEU A 234 -10.90 -24.23 -5.38
C LEU A 234 -9.81 -24.81 -6.28
N HIS A 235 -9.37 -26.04 -6.01
CA HIS A 235 -8.43 -26.78 -6.86
C HIS A 235 -8.95 -26.92 -8.29
N VAL A 236 -10.18 -27.42 -8.47
CA VAL A 236 -10.80 -27.56 -9.80
C VAL A 236 -10.88 -26.22 -10.52
N ARG A 237 -11.23 -25.15 -9.80
CA ARG A 237 -11.34 -23.81 -10.40
C ARG A 237 -10.00 -23.22 -10.79
N PHE A 238 -8.97 -23.37 -9.96
CA PHE A 238 -7.61 -22.97 -10.30
C PHE A 238 -7.11 -23.74 -11.53
N ILE A 239 -7.37 -25.05 -11.59
CA ILE A 239 -7.04 -25.87 -12.77
C ILE A 239 -7.83 -25.42 -14.00
N ALA A 240 -9.14 -25.17 -13.91
CA ALA A 240 -9.93 -24.70 -15.04
C ALA A 240 -9.42 -23.35 -15.58
N ASP A 241 -9.02 -22.45 -14.68
CA ASP A 241 -8.43 -21.16 -15.03
C ASP A 241 -7.08 -21.29 -15.76
N THR A 242 -6.27 -22.26 -15.33
CA THR A 242 -4.93 -22.49 -15.90
C THR A 242 -4.95 -23.35 -17.15
N ALA A 243 -5.86 -24.34 -17.24
CA ALA A 243 -6.00 -25.30 -18.33
C ALA A 243 -6.81 -24.75 -19.51
N GLY A 244 -7.87 -23.95 -19.26
CA GLY A 244 -8.64 -23.28 -20.32
C GLY A 244 -7.80 -22.33 -21.20
N LYS A 245 -6.58 -22.02 -20.75
CA LYS A 245 -5.64 -21.09 -21.40
C LYS A 245 -4.46 -21.78 -22.10
N ALA A 246 -4.24 -23.09 -21.91
CA ALA A 246 -3.28 -23.85 -22.72
C ALA A 246 -3.79 -24.07 -24.17
N LEU A 247 -5.11 -24.07 -24.34
CA LEU A 247 -5.78 -24.25 -25.63
C LEU A 247 -5.92 -22.95 -26.45
N SER A 248 -5.68 -21.78 -25.86
CA SER A 248 -5.74 -20.48 -26.56
C SER A 248 -4.39 -19.97 -27.08
N CYS A 249 -3.28 -20.64 -26.73
CA CYS A 249 -1.93 -20.32 -27.24
C CYS A 249 -1.46 -21.29 -28.35
N SER A 250 -2.34 -22.16 -28.85
CA SER A 250 -2.05 -23.17 -29.88
C SER A 250 -2.80 -22.95 -31.20
N VAL A 251 -3.23 -21.71 -31.49
CA VAL A 251 -3.77 -21.30 -32.80
C VAL A 251 -3.03 -20.07 -33.30
#